data_AF-A0A814P659-F1
#
_entry.id   AF-A0A814P659-F1
#
_cell.length_a   1.000
_cell.length_b   1.000
_cell.length_c   1.000
_cell.angle_alpha   90.00
_cell.angle_beta   90.00
_cell.angle_gamma   90.00
#
_symmetry.space_group_name_H-M   'P 1'
#
loop_
_entity.id
_entity.type
_entity.pdbx_description
1 polymer ?
#
loop_
_entity_poly.entity_id
_entity_poly.type
_entity_poly.pdbx_seq_one_letter_code
_entity_poly.pdbx_strand_id
1 'polypeptide(L)'
;MFLKSILSKFNGVLILGTHKNLLIKVKKANLIEFFDDKKNWTEEKVKHGRPWTIDELRLKSNLDLHKLWFVLHKERNMLLTMEEIYTRKGIPMPSHERVAKVDESMENLLAVVEERNIAYNLLETGETKKLVPYRRYNSFGHIQYYKQREYLVPWYLNRMWKLKYHYKKIPVIYFYDIQINSI
;
A
#
# COMPACT_ATOMS: atom_id res chain seq x y z
N MET A 1 -35.44 -60.10 3.29
CA MET A 1 -34.53 -60.07 2.12
C MET A 1 -34.55 -58.71 1.39
N PHE A 2 -34.59 -57.56 2.11
CA PHE A 2 -34.60 -56.23 1.46
C PHE A 2 -33.74 -55.16 2.16
N LEU A 3 -33.13 -55.43 3.32
CA LEU A 3 -32.29 -54.45 4.05
C LEU A 3 -30.78 -54.70 3.98
N LYS A 4 -30.32 -55.83 3.40
CA LYS A 4 -28.89 -56.11 3.21
C LYS A 4 -28.29 -55.54 1.90
N SER A 5 -29.12 -54.98 1.01
CA SER A 5 -28.68 -54.44 -0.29
C SER A 5 -28.25 -52.97 -0.21
N ILE A 6 -28.87 -52.18 0.68
CA ILE A 6 -28.65 -50.72 0.75
C ILE A 6 -27.34 -50.36 1.47
N LEU A 7 -26.86 -51.21 2.38
CA LEU A 7 -25.61 -50.99 3.12
C LEU A 7 -24.34 -51.45 2.38
N SER A 8 -24.46 -52.13 1.23
CA SER A 8 -23.28 -52.52 0.42
C SER A 8 -22.80 -51.44 -0.56
N LYS A 9 -23.60 -50.38 -0.77
CA LYS A 9 -23.31 -49.29 -1.72
C LYS A 9 -22.80 -48.00 -1.09
N PHE A 10 -22.64 -47.98 0.23
CA PHE A 10 -22.01 -46.88 0.98
C PHE A 10 -20.62 -47.23 1.51
N ASN A 11 -19.87 -48.08 0.79
CA ASN A 11 -18.41 -47.98 0.78
C ASN A 11 -18.01 -46.79 -0.11
N GLY A 12 -18.55 -45.61 0.24
CA GLY A 12 -18.16 -44.33 -0.30
C GLY A 12 -16.80 -44.02 0.28
N VAL A 13 -15.78 -44.38 -0.49
CA VAL A 13 -14.40 -43.96 -0.44
C VAL A 13 -14.19 -42.74 0.47
N LEU A 14 -13.89 -42.98 1.75
CA LEU A 14 -13.16 -42.02 2.55
C LEU A 14 -11.76 -41.95 1.92
N ILE A 15 -11.63 -41.13 0.90
CA ILE A 15 -10.32 -40.61 0.48
C ILE A 15 -9.88 -39.72 1.64
N LEU A 16 -9.34 -40.32 2.70
CA LEU A 16 -8.36 -39.66 3.53
C LEU A 16 -7.27 -39.24 2.55
N GLY A 17 -7.30 -37.97 2.14
CA GLY A 17 -6.40 -37.41 1.16
C GLY A 17 -4.98 -37.82 1.48
N THR A 18 -4.46 -38.79 0.74
CA THR A 18 -3.07 -39.17 0.86
C THR A 18 -2.29 -37.96 0.32
N HIS A 19 -1.53 -37.29 1.19
CA HIS A 19 -0.58 -36.25 0.81
C HIS A 19 0.58 -36.85 0.00
N LYS A 20 0.28 -37.55 -1.09
CA LYS A 20 1.30 -38.16 -1.96
C LYS A 20 1.25 -37.48 -3.32
N ASN A 21 2.26 -36.62 -3.46
CA ASN A 21 2.92 -36.26 -4.72
C ASN A 21 2.24 -35.22 -5.60
N LEU A 22 1.86 -34.08 -5.03
CA LEU A 22 2.05 -32.84 -5.77
C LEU A 22 3.56 -32.55 -5.76
N LEU A 23 4.25 -32.92 -6.83
CA LEU A 23 5.62 -32.49 -7.08
C LEU A 23 5.57 -31.00 -7.44
N ILE A 24 5.35 -30.18 -6.42
CA ILE A 24 5.47 -28.73 -6.52
C ILE A 24 6.96 -28.46 -6.72
N LYS A 25 7.39 -28.46 -7.98
CA LYS A 25 8.70 -27.97 -8.43
C LYS A 25 8.74 -26.43 -8.43
N VAL A 26 7.92 -25.77 -7.61
CA VAL A 26 8.12 -24.38 -7.27
C VAL A 26 9.35 -24.37 -6.38
N LYS A 27 10.35 -23.53 -6.68
CA LYS A 27 11.50 -23.31 -5.81
C LYS A 27 10.96 -23.10 -4.38
N LYS A 28 11.10 -24.11 -3.52
CA LYS A 28 10.47 -24.21 -2.18
C LYS A 28 10.79 -23.04 -1.24
N ALA A 29 11.69 -22.14 -1.64
CA ALA A 29 12.14 -21.00 -0.87
C ALA A 29 11.16 -19.80 -0.88
N ASN A 30 10.34 -19.60 -1.91
CA ASN A 30 9.72 -18.28 -2.14
C ASN A 30 8.54 -17.94 -1.20
N LEU A 31 7.79 -18.92 -0.69
CA LEU A 31 6.60 -18.65 0.13
C LEU A 31 6.89 -18.64 1.64
N ILE A 32 8.05 -19.17 2.04
CA ILE A 32 8.42 -19.25 3.46
C ILE A 32 8.76 -17.85 4.00
N GLU A 33 9.25 -16.94 3.14
CA GLU A 33 9.57 -15.55 3.51
C GLU A 33 8.36 -14.71 3.98
N PHE A 34 7.12 -15.17 3.73
CA PHE A 34 5.91 -14.50 4.23
C PHE A 34 5.56 -14.90 5.68
N PHE A 35 6.27 -15.86 6.26
CA PHE A 35 6.04 -16.32 7.62
C PHE A 35 7.29 -16.09 8.45
N ASP A 36 7.08 -15.76 9.73
CA ASP A 36 8.18 -15.66 10.71
C ASP A 36 8.85 -17.03 10.90
N ASP A 37 10.06 -17.01 11.45
CA ASP A 37 10.81 -18.22 11.72
C ASP A 37 9.97 -19.18 12.58
N LYS A 38 10.02 -20.47 12.25
CA LYS A 38 9.23 -21.51 12.93
C LYS A 38 9.45 -21.56 14.45
N LYS A 39 10.59 -21.06 14.92
CA LYS A 39 10.93 -20.97 16.35
C LYS A 39 10.09 -19.91 17.07
N ASN A 40 9.74 -18.82 16.38
CA ASN A 40 9.05 -17.66 16.93
C ASN A 40 7.53 -17.85 17.02
N TRP A 41 6.97 -18.92 16.43
CA TRP A 41 5.51 -19.13 16.37
C TRP A 41 4.87 -19.35 17.74
N THR A 42 5.63 -19.80 18.74
CA THR A 42 5.13 -20.08 20.09
C THR A 42 5.48 -18.96 21.09
N GLU A 43 6.31 -18.01 20.71
CA GLU A 43 6.75 -16.93 21.60
C GLU A 43 5.73 -15.79 21.65
N GLU A 44 5.41 -15.32 22.85
CA GLU A 44 4.49 -14.20 23.05
C GLU A 44 5.17 -12.84 22.79
N LYS A 45 6.50 -12.78 22.99
CA LYS A 45 7.32 -11.59 22.76
C LYS A 45 8.55 -11.94 21.93
N VAL A 46 8.57 -11.48 20.69
CA VAL A 46 9.72 -11.63 19.80
C VAL A 46 10.65 -10.44 19.98
N LYS A 47 11.93 -10.70 20.25
CA LYS A 47 12.96 -9.66 20.37
C LYS A 47 13.12 -8.95 19.03
N HIS A 48 13.04 -7.62 19.03
CA HIS A 48 13.17 -6.80 17.83
C HIS A 48 13.93 -5.50 18.14
N GLY A 49 14.50 -4.90 17.09
CA GLY A 49 15.38 -3.75 17.20
C GLY A 49 14.66 -2.39 17.29
N ARG A 50 15.47 -1.34 17.29
CA ARG A 50 15.06 0.07 17.10
C ARG A 50 14.75 0.32 15.60
N PRO A 51 13.82 1.23 15.27
CA PRO A 51 13.65 1.72 13.90
C PRO A 51 14.89 2.45 13.37
N TRP A 52 15.03 2.51 12.05
CA TRP A 52 16.09 3.28 11.38
C TRP A 52 15.88 4.78 11.54
N THR A 53 16.92 5.49 11.97
CA THR A 53 16.87 6.94 12.11
C THR A 53 17.27 7.65 10.82
N ILE A 54 16.74 8.87 10.62
CA ILE A 54 17.01 9.68 9.42
C ILE A 54 18.51 9.92 9.25
N ASP A 55 19.23 10.21 10.34
CA ASP A 55 20.65 10.53 10.29
C ASP A 55 21.52 9.33 9.87
N GLU A 56 21.17 8.12 10.31
CA GLU A 56 21.84 6.89 9.85
C GLU A 56 21.60 6.64 8.36
N LEU A 57 20.39 6.91 7.88
CA LEU A 57 19.99 6.70 6.48
C LEU A 57 20.65 7.72 5.54
N ARG A 58 20.91 8.96 6.01
CA ARG A 58 21.65 9.99 5.26
C ARG A 58 23.08 9.56 4.92
N LEU A 59 23.70 8.71 5.74
CA LEU A 59 25.07 8.21 5.52
C LEU A 59 25.14 7.05 4.52
N LYS A 60 24.00 6.47 4.10
CA LYS A 60 23.96 5.31 3.20
C LYS A 60 23.87 5.69 1.73
N SER A 61 24.45 4.84 0.87
CA SER A 61 24.36 4.97 -0.59
C SER A 61 22.92 4.72 -1.09
N ASN A 62 22.55 5.27 -2.24
CA ASN A 62 21.22 5.05 -2.83
C ASN A 62 20.96 3.57 -3.15
N LEU A 63 21.99 2.81 -3.54
CA LEU A 63 21.88 1.37 -3.80
C LEU A 63 21.56 0.61 -2.51
N ASP A 64 22.18 0.99 -1.40
CA ASP A 64 21.93 0.33 -0.11
C ASP A 64 20.57 0.73 0.46
N LEU A 65 20.12 1.97 0.28
CA LEU A 65 18.75 2.37 0.63
C LEU A 65 17.72 1.58 -0.18
N HIS A 66 17.95 1.37 -1.47
CA HIS A 66 17.07 0.57 -2.31
C HIS A 66 17.01 -0.89 -1.84
N LYS A 67 18.16 -1.51 -1.50
CA LYS A 67 18.19 -2.86 -0.91
C LYS A 67 17.47 -2.90 0.43
N LEU A 68 17.72 -1.92 1.30
CA LEU A 68 17.10 -1.81 2.62
C LEU A 68 15.58 -1.69 2.51
N TRP A 69 15.08 -0.89 1.56
CA TRP A 69 13.65 -0.80 1.28
C TRP A 69 13.02 -2.16 1.03
N PHE A 70 13.65 -3.02 0.22
CA PHE A 70 13.12 -4.37 -0.01
C PHE A 70 13.19 -5.27 1.22
N VAL A 71 14.24 -5.15 2.05
CA VAL A 71 14.31 -5.89 3.32
C VAL A 71 13.15 -5.50 4.25
N LEU A 72 12.94 -4.19 4.44
CA LEU A 72 11.83 -3.66 5.24
C LEU A 72 10.47 -4.04 4.65
N HIS A 73 10.32 -3.99 3.33
CA HIS A 73 9.09 -4.35 2.65
C HIS A 73 8.74 -5.83 2.82
N LYS A 74 9.74 -6.72 2.81
CA LYS A 74 9.52 -8.15 3.09
C LYS A 74 9.10 -8.39 4.53
N GLU A 75 9.76 -7.73 5.50
CA GLU A 75 9.36 -7.78 6.91
C GLU A 75 7.92 -7.32 7.09
N ARG A 76 7.56 -6.17 6.50
CA ARG A 76 6.19 -5.63 6.54
C ARG A 76 5.16 -6.61 5.98
N ASN A 77 5.43 -7.22 4.84
CA ASN A 77 4.51 -8.20 4.23
C ASN A 77 4.34 -9.45 5.09
N MET A 78 5.41 -9.92 5.73
CA MET A 78 5.35 -11.03 6.68
C MET A 78 4.50 -10.66 7.90
N LEU A 79 4.73 -9.48 8.50
CA LEU A 79 3.98 -9.02 9.67
C LEU A 79 2.49 -8.84 9.39
N LEU A 80 2.12 -8.27 8.23
CA LEU A 80 0.73 -8.13 7.81
C LEU A 80 0.04 -9.49 7.60
N THR A 81 0.79 -10.47 7.07
CA THR A 81 0.27 -11.84 6.93
C THR A 81 0.00 -12.46 8.30
N MET A 82 0.89 -12.25 9.27
CA MET A 82 0.66 -12.70 10.64
C MET A 82 -0.53 -12.00 11.28
N GLU A 83 -0.62 -10.67 11.17
CA GLU A 83 -1.71 -9.88 11.73
C GLU A 83 -3.08 -10.38 11.27
N GLU A 84 -3.25 -10.66 9.97
CA GLU A 84 -4.48 -11.23 9.43
C GLU A 84 -4.79 -12.62 10.01
N ILE A 85 -3.76 -13.47 10.16
CA ILE A 85 -3.92 -14.81 10.74
C ILE A 85 -4.36 -14.73 12.21
N TYR A 86 -3.73 -13.85 13.01
CA TYR A 86 -4.07 -13.66 14.42
C TYR A 86 -5.46 -13.05 14.60
N THR A 87 -5.79 -12.05 13.77
CA THR A 87 -7.12 -11.43 13.72
C THR A 87 -8.19 -12.47 13.38
N ARG A 88 -7.97 -13.31 12.36
CA ARG A 88 -8.90 -14.40 12.00
C ARG A 88 -9.07 -15.44 13.10
N LYS A 89 -8.01 -15.71 13.87
CA LYS A 89 -8.05 -16.62 15.03
C LYS A 89 -8.65 -15.98 16.28
N GLY A 90 -8.84 -14.65 16.31
CA GLY A 90 -9.29 -13.92 17.49
C GLY A 90 -8.26 -13.90 18.63
N ILE A 91 -6.97 -14.02 18.32
CA ILE A 91 -5.88 -14.04 19.30
C ILE A 91 -5.02 -12.77 19.09
N PRO A 92 -4.53 -12.11 20.15
CA PRO A 92 -3.63 -10.97 19.98
C PRO A 92 -2.31 -11.37 19.29
N MET A 93 -1.83 -10.50 18.41
CA MET A 93 -0.57 -10.72 17.69
C MET A 93 0.65 -10.53 18.63
N PRO A 94 1.64 -11.44 18.59
CA PRO A 94 2.91 -11.25 19.27
C PRO A 94 3.66 -10.01 18.76
N SER A 95 4.04 -9.11 19.68
CA SER A 95 4.84 -7.92 19.39
C SER A 95 4.34 -7.08 18.21
N HIS A 96 3.09 -6.63 18.27
CA HIS A 96 2.47 -5.75 17.26
C HIS A 96 3.27 -4.46 17.01
N GLU A 97 4.03 -3.98 18.00
CA GLU A 97 4.95 -2.83 17.90
C GLU A 97 5.94 -2.91 16.73
N ARG A 98 6.28 -4.13 16.26
CA ARG A 98 7.17 -4.32 15.10
C ARG A 98 6.64 -3.64 13.84
N VAL A 99 5.32 -3.65 13.62
CA VAL A 99 4.68 -3.04 12.45
C VAL A 99 4.95 -1.55 12.43
N ALA A 100 4.66 -0.86 13.54
CA ALA A 100 4.89 0.57 13.68
C ALA A 100 6.37 0.96 13.46
N LYS A 101 7.31 0.17 13.99
CA LYS A 101 8.76 0.43 13.82
C LYS A 101 9.23 0.25 12.37
N VAL A 102 8.67 -0.73 11.65
CA VAL A 102 8.97 -0.95 10.24
C VAL A 102 8.39 0.18 9.39
N ASP A 103 7.14 0.58 9.66
CA ASP A 103 6.49 1.70 8.97
C ASP A 103 7.25 3.01 9.21
N GLU A 104 7.65 3.31 10.45
CA GLU A 104 8.50 4.48 10.78
C GLU A 104 9.83 4.46 10.01
N SER A 105 10.47 3.29 9.93
CA SER A 105 11.72 3.14 9.17
C SER A 105 11.52 3.37 7.66
N MET A 106 10.37 2.93 7.11
CA MET A 106 10.03 3.13 5.70
C MET A 106 9.72 4.61 5.40
N GLU A 107 9.00 5.30 6.29
CA GLU A 107 8.73 6.74 6.19
C GLU A 107 10.02 7.56 6.24
N ASN A 108 10.92 7.26 7.18
CA ASN A 108 12.23 7.90 7.30
C ASN A 108 13.08 7.70 6.03
N LEU A 109 13.06 6.49 5.45
CA LEU A 109 13.77 6.20 4.21
C LEU A 109 13.23 7.02 3.04
N LEU A 110 11.90 7.08 2.88
CA LEU A 110 11.26 7.90 1.85
C LEU A 110 11.59 9.39 2.03
N ALA A 111 11.57 9.89 3.26
CA ALA A 111 11.91 11.27 3.57
C ALA A 111 13.34 11.62 3.13
N VAL A 112 14.33 10.76 3.41
CA VAL A 112 15.72 10.96 2.97
C VAL A 112 15.85 10.94 1.45
N VAL A 113 15.15 10.03 0.77
CA VAL A 113 15.16 9.96 -0.69
C VAL A 113 14.52 11.21 -1.30
N GLU A 114 13.40 11.68 -0.74
CA GLU A 114 12.77 12.93 -1.15
C GLU A 114 13.67 14.14 -0.93
N GLU A 115 14.29 14.26 0.25
CA GLU A 115 15.23 15.33 0.59
C GLU A 115 16.37 15.41 -0.45
N ARG A 116 16.98 14.27 -0.79
CA ARG A 116 18.04 14.18 -1.81
C ARG A 116 17.55 14.59 -3.20
N ASN A 117 16.37 14.13 -3.60
CA ASN A 117 15.80 14.48 -4.90
C ASN A 117 15.48 15.98 -4.99
N ILE A 118 14.96 16.57 -3.91
CA ILE A 118 14.69 18.01 -3.84
C ILE A 118 16.00 18.79 -3.96
N ALA A 119 17.03 18.43 -3.20
CA ALA A 119 18.33 19.09 -3.24
C ALA A 119 18.95 19.03 -4.65
N TYR A 120 18.92 17.86 -5.30
CA TYR A 120 19.39 17.70 -6.67
C TYR A 120 18.62 18.57 -7.66
N ASN A 121 17.28 18.57 -7.60
CA ASN A 121 16.45 19.34 -8.53
C ASN A 121 16.60 20.86 -8.34
N LEU A 122 16.79 21.32 -7.10
CA LEU A 122 17.05 22.73 -6.82
C LEU A 122 18.39 23.20 -7.43
N LEU A 123 19.42 22.35 -7.43
CA LEU A 123 20.70 22.66 -8.06
C LEU A 123 20.62 22.66 -9.59
N GLU A 124 19.94 21.68 -10.18
CA GLU A 124 19.86 21.52 -11.64
C GLU A 124 18.87 22.49 -12.30
N THR A 125 17.68 22.66 -11.71
CA THR A 125 16.57 23.41 -12.32
C THR A 125 16.14 24.64 -11.54
N GLY A 126 16.59 24.82 -10.30
CA GLY A 126 16.10 25.87 -9.40
C GLY A 126 14.71 25.58 -8.81
N GLU A 127 14.07 24.49 -9.22
CA GLU A 127 12.74 24.07 -8.80
C GLU A 127 12.79 22.71 -8.10
N THR A 128 11.87 22.45 -7.16
CA THR A 128 11.83 21.17 -6.42
C THR A 128 11.29 19.99 -7.26
N LYS A 129 10.65 20.27 -8.40
CA LYS A 129 9.85 19.33 -9.22
C LYS A 129 8.70 18.64 -8.49
N LYS A 130 8.32 19.10 -7.27
CA LYS A 130 7.08 18.65 -6.63
C LYS A 130 5.89 19.27 -7.36
N LEU A 131 4.89 18.46 -7.69
CA LEU A 131 3.67 18.93 -8.35
C LEU A 131 2.87 19.84 -7.39
N VAL A 132 2.93 21.15 -7.61
CA VAL A 132 2.16 22.13 -6.86
C VAL A 132 0.75 22.22 -7.46
N PRO A 133 -0.32 21.90 -6.70
CA PRO A 133 -1.67 22.14 -7.17
C PRO A 133 -1.95 23.64 -7.20
N TYR A 134 -2.63 24.12 -8.24
CA TYR A 134 -3.02 25.53 -8.35
C TYR A 134 -4.52 25.71 -8.18
N ARG A 135 -4.92 26.88 -7.69
CA ARG A 135 -6.32 27.23 -7.46
C ARG A 135 -7.03 27.47 -8.78
N ARG A 136 -8.22 26.91 -8.93
CA ARG A 136 -9.10 27.09 -10.08
C ARG A 136 -10.55 27.13 -9.62
N TYR A 137 -11.39 27.90 -10.29
CA TYR A 137 -12.83 27.84 -10.05
C TYR A 137 -13.44 26.61 -10.71
N ASN A 138 -14.37 25.94 -10.04
CA ASN A 138 -15.17 24.87 -10.62
C ASN A 138 -16.36 25.44 -11.41
N SER A 139 -17.13 24.56 -12.06
CA SER A 139 -18.31 24.93 -12.85
C SER A 139 -19.36 25.73 -12.06
N PHE A 140 -19.40 25.55 -10.74
CA PHE A 140 -20.29 26.23 -9.79
C PHE A 140 -19.70 27.51 -9.21
N GLY A 141 -18.44 27.86 -9.52
CA GLY A 141 -17.75 29.04 -8.99
C GLY A 141 -17.02 28.84 -7.66
N HIS A 142 -16.98 27.63 -7.08
CA HIS A 142 -16.18 27.34 -5.89
C HIS A 142 -14.70 27.21 -6.23
N ILE A 143 -13.82 27.61 -5.31
CA ILE A 143 -12.38 27.41 -5.43
C ILE A 143 -12.05 25.93 -5.21
N GLN A 144 -11.37 25.33 -6.18
CA GLN A 144 -10.86 23.96 -6.13
C GLN A 144 -9.36 23.94 -6.44
N TYR A 145 -8.59 23.13 -5.71
CA TYR A 145 -7.18 22.87 -6.01
C TYR A 145 -7.06 21.82 -7.12
N TYR A 146 -6.51 22.21 -8.27
CA TYR A 146 -6.27 21.30 -9.38
C TYR A 146 -4.84 20.77 -9.34
N LYS A 147 -4.69 19.46 -9.19
CA LYS A 147 -3.42 18.75 -9.34
C LYS A 147 -3.21 18.41 -10.81
N GLN A 148 -2.10 18.90 -11.38
CA GLN A 148 -1.71 18.60 -12.75
C GLN A 148 -1.51 17.09 -12.94
N ARG A 149 -1.82 16.61 -14.14
CA ARG A 149 -1.68 15.20 -14.55
C ARG A 149 -1.04 15.15 -15.93
N GLU A 150 -0.30 14.10 -16.18
CA GLU A 150 0.28 13.81 -17.49
C GLU A 150 -0.82 13.28 -18.42
N TYR A 151 -0.85 13.78 -19.65
CA TYR A 151 -1.78 13.38 -20.70
C TYR A 151 -1.00 13.10 -21.98
N LEU A 152 -1.46 12.15 -22.80
CA LEU A 152 -0.84 11.82 -24.09
C LEU A 152 -0.93 12.96 -25.11
N VAL A 153 -1.96 13.80 -25.00
CA VAL A 153 -2.22 14.91 -25.91
C VAL A 153 -2.31 16.23 -25.13
N PRO A 154 -1.92 17.36 -25.75
CA PRO A 154 -2.13 18.67 -25.16
C PRO A 154 -3.57 18.92 -24.72
N TRP A 155 -3.74 19.73 -23.67
CA TRP A 155 -5.03 19.92 -23.01
C TRP A 155 -6.14 20.44 -23.95
N TYR A 156 -5.79 21.22 -24.98
CA TYR A 156 -6.75 21.76 -25.94
C TYR A 156 -7.28 20.70 -26.92
N LEU A 157 -6.60 19.57 -27.11
CA LEU A 157 -7.09 18.42 -27.87
C LEU A 157 -7.86 17.43 -26.98
N ASN A 158 -7.56 17.41 -25.68
CA ASN A 158 -8.17 16.48 -24.73
C ASN A 158 -9.65 16.81 -24.46
N ARG A 159 -10.56 16.05 -25.11
CA ARG A 159 -12.01 16.22 -24.95
C ARG A 159 -12.49 15.97 -23.52
N MET A 160 -11.97 14.92 -22.86
CA MET A 160 -12.35 14.56 -21.49
C MET A 160 -11.93 15.63 -20.49
N TRP A 161 -10.70 16.14 -20.64
CA TRP A 161 -10.22 17.24 -19.81
C TRP A 161 -11.05 18.50 -20.02
N LYS A 162 -11.37 18.84 -21.28
CA LYS A 162 -12.22 20.00 -21.58
C LYS A 162 -13.62 19.87 -21.00
N LEU A 163 -14.26 18.70 -21.12
CA LEU A 163 -15.58 18.49 -20.52
C LEU A 163 -15.55 18.62 -19.00
N LYS A 164 -14.49 18.13 -18.36
CA LYS A 164 -14.37 18.14 -16.90
C LYS A 164 -13.99 19.51 -16.33
N TYR A 165 -13.11 20.24 -17.01
CA TYR A 165 -12.46 21.43 -16.45
C TYR A 165 -12.66 22.70 -17.28
N HIS A 166 -13.00 22.59 -18.55
CA HIS A 166 -13.19 23.72 -19.47
C HIS A 166 -14.69 24.00 -19.65
N TYR A 167 -15.34 24.46 -18.58
CA TYR A 167 -16.74 24.86 -18.61
C TYR A 167 -16.92 26.26 -19.23
N LYS A 168 -18.02 26.46 -19.97
CA LYS A 168 -18.58 27.81 -20.17
C LYS A 168 -19.06 28.26 -18.80
N LYS A 169 -18.67 29.47 -18.34
CA LYS A 169 -19.21 30.07 -17.11
C LYS A 169 -20.74 29.96 -17.16
N ILE A 170 -21.34 29.15 -16.30
CA ILE A 170 -22.74 29.35 -15.95
C ILE A 170 -22.75 30.72 -15.27
N PRO A 171 -23.63 31.67 -15.64
CA PRO A 171 -23.69 32.96 -14.95
C PRO A 171 -24.07 32.69 -13.49
N VAL A 172 -23.07 32.68 -12.61
CA VAL A 172 -23.23 32.34 -11.19
C VAL A 172 -23.84 33.49 -10.38
N ILE A 173 -24.45 34.46 -11.06
CA ILE A 173 -24.96 35.70 -10.48
C ILE A 173 -26.20 35.40 -9.60
N TYR A 174 -26.90 34.28 -9.81
CA TYR A 174 -28.18 34.02 -9.14
C TYR A 174 -28.14 33.02 -7.96
N PHE A 175 -26.99 32.41 -7.64
CA PHE A 175 -26.95 31.32 -6.63
C PHE A 175 -26.29 31.71 -5.31
N TYR A 176 -25.29 32.60 -5.30
CA TYR A 176 -24.62 33.00 -4.07
C TYR A 176 -25.45 33.96 -3.20
N ASP A 177 -26.34 34.74 -3.81
CA ASP A 177 -27.22 35.65 -3.07
C ASP A 177 -28.30 34.91 -2.26
N ILE A 178 -28.60 33.66 -2.59
CA ILE A 178 -29.61 32.85 -1.88
C ILE A 178 -29.02 32.26 -0.58
N GLN A 179 -27.74 31.89 -0.56
CA GLN A 179 -27.10 31.31 0.63
C GLN A 179 -26.69 32.36 1.68
N ILE A 180 -26.50 33.63 1.30
CA ILE A 180 -26.16 34.71 2.23
C ILE A 180 -27.43 35.28 2.91
N ASN A 181 -28.58 35.25 2.23
CA ASN A 181 -29.85 35.79 2.75
C ASN A 181 -30.73 34.76 3.48
N SER A 182 -30.22 33.55 3.75
CA SER A 182 -30.92 32.49 4.49
C SER A 182 -30.36 32.25 5.90
N ILE A 183 -29.67 33.23 6.47
CA ILE A 183 -29.24 33.32 7.89
C ILE A 183 -29.84 34.61 8.44
#